data_AF-A0A973XCK6-F1
#
_entry.id   AF-A0A973XCK6-F1
#
_cell.length_a   1.000
_cell.length_b   1.000
_cell.length_c   1.000
_cell.angle_alpha   90.00
_cell.angle_beta   90.00
_cell.angle_gamma   90.00
#
_symmetry.space_group_name_H-M   'P 1'
#
loop_
_entity.id
_entity.type
_entity.pdbx_description
1 polymer ?
#
loop_
_entity_poly.entity_id
_entity_poly.type
_entity_poly.pdbx_seq_one_letter_code
_entity_poly.pdbx_strand_id
1 'polypeptide(L)'
;MAEVESHLWESANILRGPVDAADFKTYIFPLLFFKRICDVWDEEYQEIVDETGDEQLAWFPESHRFQIPENCHWNDVRTKAN
;
A
#
# COMPACT_ATOMS: atom_id res chain seq x y z
N MET A 1 16.89 1.24 15.74
CA MET A 1 16.77 0.69 14.38
C MET A 1 16.64 -0.83 14.38
N ALA A 2 17.52 -1.57 15.08
CA ALA A 2 17.45 -3.04 15.16
C ALA A 2 16.11 -3.60 15.72
N GLU A 3 15.44 -2.87 16.60
CA GLU A 3 14.18 -3.31 17.22
C GLU A 3 13.00 -3.31 16.22
N VAL A 4 12.98 -2.36 15.29
CA VAL A 4 11.95 -2.29 14.23
C VAL A 4 12.16 -3.39 13.20
N GLU A 5 13.41 -3.66 12.83
CA GLU A 5 13.74 -4.77 11.94
C GLU A 5 13.39 -6.12 12.59
N SER A 6 13.74 -6.32 13.86
CA SER A 6 13.40 -7.54 14.60
C SER A 6 11.89 -7.71 14.71
N HIS A 7 11.14 -6.64 14.96
CA HIS A 7 9.69 -6.70 15.08
C HIS A 7 8.99 -6.98 13.75
N LEU A 8 9.48 -6.38 12.66
CA LEU A 8 9.01 -6.67 11.29
C LEU A 8 9.33 -8.11 10.89
N TRP A 9 10.51 -8.62 11.28
CA TRP A 9 10.94 -9.98 10.96
C TRP A 9 10.13 -11.05 11.71
N GLU A 10 9.87 -10.85 13.00
CA GLU A 10 9.02 -11.72 13.81
C GLU A 10 7.56 -11.70 13.31
N SER A 11 7.03 -10.52 12.99
CA SER A 11 5.67 -10.39 12.43
C SER A 11 5.56 -11.09 11.07
N ALA A 12 6.59 -10.99 10.24
CA ALA A 12 6.67 -11.70 8.95
C ALA A 12 6.77 -13.22 9.14
N ASN A 13 7.49 -13.71 10.16
CA ASN A 13 7.55 -15.15 10.47
C ASN A 13 6.20 -15.70 10.93
N ILE A 14 5.43 -14.95 11.70
CA ILE A 14 4.07 -15.34 12.10
C ILE A 14 3.15 -15.45 10.87
N LEU A 15 3.28 -14.53 9.91
CA LEU A 15 2.51 -14.53 8.66
C LEU A 15 2.98 -15.59 7.64
N ARG A 16 4.22 -16.07 7.74
CA ARG A 16 4.84 -16.97 6.75
C ARG A 16 4.25 -18.37 6.72
N GLY A 17 3.73 -18.91 7.84
CA GLY A 17 3.26 -20.30 7.87
C GLY A 17 4.31 -21.30 7.31
N PRO A 18 3.93 -22.44 6.72
CA PRO A 18 4.88 -23.44 6.20
C PRO A 18 5.60 -23.03 4.90
N VAL A 19 5.53 -21.77 4.49
CA VAL A 19 6.11 -21.29 3.23
C VAL A 19 7.59 -21.00 3.42
N ASP A 20 8.44 -21.57 2.56
CA ASP A 20 9.89 -21.38 2.63
C ASP A 20 10.26 -19.89 2.59
N ALA A 21 11.40 -19.53 3.19
CA ALA A 21 11.85 -18.16 3.23
C ALA A 21 12.06 -17.54 1.85
N ALA A 22 12.39 -18.36 0.85
CA ALA A 22 12.50 -17.99 -0.54
C ALA A 22 11.13 -17.64 -1.17
N ASP A 23 10.09 -18.43 -0.91
CA ASP A 23 8.74 -18.21 -1.46
C ASP A 23 8.03 -17.01 -0.82
N PHE A 24 8.25 -16.74 0.46
CA PHE A 24 7.67 -15.58 1.14
C PHE A 24 8.06 -14.24 0.49
N LYS A 25 9.29 -14.14 -0.04
CA LYS A 25 9.74 -12.94 -0.77
C LYS A 25 8.87 -12.66 -1.98
N THR A 26 8.42 -13.71 -2.67
CA THR A 26 7.57 -13.63 -3.86
C THR A 26 6.19 -13.06 -3.55
N TYR A 27 5.70 -13.18 -2.31
CA TYR A 27 4.40 -12.63 -1.89
C TYR A 27 4.50 -11.27 -1.19
N ILE A 28 5.53 -11.09 -0.35
CA ILE A 28 5.67 -9.84 0.42
C ILE A 28 6.04 -8.65 -0.46
N PHE A 29 6.88 -8.83 -1.49
CA PHE A 29 7.29 -7.72 -2.35
C PHE A 29 6.13 -7.15 -3.19
N PRO A 30 5.30 -7.97 -3.86
CA PRO A 30 4.10 -7.46 -4.54
C PRO A 30 3.15 -6.75 -3.59
N LEU A 31 2.95 -7.25 -2.37
CA LEU A 31 2.08 -6.60 -1.38
C LEU A 31 2.64 -5.25 -0.92
N LEU A 32 3.95 -5.16 -0.65
CA LEU A 32 4.61 -3.91 -0.30
C LEU A 32 4.58 -2.90 -1.45
N PHE A 33 4.78 -3.37 -2.68
CA PHE A 33 4.72 -2.52 -3.87
C PHE A 33 3.30 -2.00 -4.11
N PHE A 34 2.29 -2.87 -3.97
CA PHE A 34 0.88 -2.50 -4.04
C PHE A 34 0.51 -1.48 -2.97
N LYS A 35 0.91 -1.70 -1.71
CA LYS A 35 0.76 -0.72 -0.64
C LYS A 35 1.42 0.62 -1.02
N ARG A 36 2.66 0.61 -1.54
CA ARG A 36 3.35 1.84 -1.89
C ARG A 36 2.65 2.60 -3.02
N ILE A 37 2.09 1.92 -4.02
CA ILE A 37 1.28 2.56 -5.07
C ILE A 37 0.08 3.28 -4.46
N CYS A 38 -0.63 2.62 -3.55
CA CYS A 38 -1.75 3.21 -2.82
C CYS A 38 -1.32 4.44 -2.01
N ASP A 39 -0.23 4.31 -1.24
CA ASP A 39 0.28 5.41 -0.44
C ASP A 39 0.73 6.62 -1.30
N VAL A 40 1.31 6.40 -2.49
CA VAL A 40 1.66 7.49 -3.42
C VAL A 40 0.42 8.19 -3.97
N TRP A 41 -0.62 7.42 -4.29
CA TRP A 41 -1.87 7.99 -4.79
C TRP A 41 -2.54 8.87 -3.71
N ASP A 42 -2.56 8.42 -2.47
CA ASP A 42 -3.06 9.20 -1.32
C ASP A 42 -2.22 10.48 -1.10
N GLU A 43 -0.89 10.40 -1.22
CA GLU A 43 0.04 11.55 -1.15
C GLU A 43 -0.28 12.58 -2.25
N GLU A 44 -0.43 12.15 -3.51
CA GLU A 44 -0.76 13.00 -4.65
C GLU A 44 -2.13 13.65 -4.51
N TYR A 45 -3.12 12.88 -4.05
CA TYR A 45 -4.46 13.38 -3.77
C TYR A 45 -4.40 14.52 -2.75
N GLN A 46 -3.74 14.30 -1.62
CA GLN A 46 -3.66 15.29 -0.54
C GLN A 46 -2.88 16.53 -0.98
N GLU A 47 -1.79 16.36 -1.73
CA GLU A 47 -0.99 17.48 -2.27
C GLU A 47 -1.86 18.40 -3.14
N ILE A 48 -2.66 17.84 -4.04
CA ILE A 48 -3.53 18.63 -4.92
C ILE A 48 -4.65 19.32 -4.13
N VAL A 49 -5.25 18.63 -3.17
CA VAL A 49 -6.27 19.21 -2.28
C VAL A 49 -5.67 20.37 -1.48
N ASP A 50 -4.46 20.24 -0.95
CA ASP A 50 -3.80 21.27 -0.15
C ASP A 50 -3.40 22.48 -1.00
N GLU A 51 -2.95 22.27 -2.24
CA GLU A 51 -2.53 23.35 -3.14
C GLU A 51 -3.70 24.11 -3.78
N THR A 52 -4.77 23.40 -4.15
CA THR A 52 -5.85 23.96 -4.96
C THR A 52 -7.15 24.17 -4.19
N GLY A 53 -7.33 23.47 -3.08
CA GLY A 53 -8.59 23.40 -2.34
C GLY A 53 -9.71 22.66 -3.09
N ASP A 54 -9.40 21.99 -4.21
CA ASP A 54 -10.38 21.34 -5.08
C ASP A 54 -10.24 19.81 -5.05
N GLU A 55 -11.13 19.16 -4.30
CA GLU A 55 -11.20 17.70 -4.19
C GLU A 55 -11.64 17.02 -5.50
N GLN A 56 -12.37 17.72 -6.39
CA GLN A 56 -12.75 17.16 -7.69
C GLN A 56 -11.54 17.11 -8.61
N LEU A 57 -10.70 18.15 -8.57
CA LEU A 57 -9.45 18.19 -9.31
C LEU A 57 -8.53 17.03 -8.91
N ALA A 58 -8.40 16.83 -7.60
CA ALA A 58 -7.62 15.74 -7.03
C ALA A 58 -8.18 14.35 -7.39
N TRP A 59 -9.45 14.21 -7.80
CA TRP A 59 -10.00 12.94 -8.25
C TRP A 59 -9.79 12.66 -9.75
N PHE A 60 -9.34 13.60 -10.57
CA PHE A 60 -9.15 13.28 -11.99
C PHE A 60 -8.01 12.28 -12.20
N PRO A 61 -8.16 11.30 -13.10
CA PRO A 61 -7.09 10.36 -13.44
C PRO A 61 -5.80 11.05 -13.87
N GLU A 62 -5.91 12.18 -14.55
CA GLU A 62 -4.79 12.98 -15.07
C GLU A 62 -3.90 13.56 -13.96
N SER A 63 -4.45 13.67 -12.75
CA SER A 63 -3.77 14.18 -11.55
C SER A 63 -2.82 13.17 -10.91
N HIS A 64 -2.90 11.88 -11.31
CA HIS A 64 -2.20 10.79 -10.64
C HIS A 64 -1.29 10.01 -11.59
N ARG A 65 -0.11 9.59 -11.09
CA ARG A 65 0.80 8.72 -11.86
C ARG A 65 0.27 7.31 -12.03
N PHE A 66 -0.51 6.83 -11.07
CA PHE A 66 -1.10 5.50 -11.07
C PHE A 66 -2.61 5.59 -10.90
N GLN A 67 -3.33 4.67 -11.53
CA GLN A 67 -4.77 4.58 -11.39
C GLN A 67 -5.11 3.41 -10.47
N ILE A 68 -5.89 3.68 -9.42
CA ILE A 68 -6.37 2.67 -8.50
C ILE A 68 -7.86 2.47 -8.79
N PRO A 69 -8.28 1.28 -9.26
CA PRO A 69 -9.69 0.99 -9.47
C PRO A 69 -10.49 1.11 -8.18
N GLU A 70 -11.79 1.41 -8.31
CA GLU A 70 -12.70 1.44 -7.17
C GLU A 70 -12.69 0.12 -6.40
N ASN A 71 -12.70 0.20 -5.07
CA ASN A 71 -12.68 -0.95 -4.15
C ASN A 71 -11.40 -1.81 -4.22
N CYS A 72 -10.34 -1.31 -4.87
CA CYS A 72 -9.03 -1.94 -4.94
C CYS A 72 -7.97 -1.12 -4.19
N HIS A 73 -8.36 -0.21 -3.30
CA HIS A 73 -7.40 0.48 -2.46
C HIS A 73 -6.83 -0.45 -1.38
N TRP A 74 -5.63 -0.16 -0.88
CA TRP A 74 -5.00 -0.96 0.18
C TRP A 74 -5.92 -1.18 1.40
N ASN A 75 -6.69 -0.15 1.77
CA ASN A 75 -7.66 -0.21 2.87
C ASN A 75 -8.86 -1.13 2.56
N ASP A 76 -9.31 -1.18 1.30
CA ASP A 76 -10.42 -2.03 0.87
C ASP A 76 -10.02 -3.51 0.91
N VAL A 77 -8.85 -3.81 0.36
CA VAL A 77 -8.30 -5.18 0.30
C VAL A 77 -8.06 -5.74 1.70
N ARG A 78 -7.55 -4.90 2.62
CA ARG A 78 -7.36 -5.30 4.04
C ARG A 78 -8.68 -5.59 4.76
N THR A 79 -9.75 -4.88 4.43
CA THR A 79 -11.06 -5.06 5.08
C THR A 79 -11.71 -6.37 4.65
N LYS A 80 -11.49 -6.82 3.40
CA LYS A 80 -12.02 -8.09 2.86
C LYS A 80 -11.24 -9.33 3.28
N ALA A 81 -10.07 -9.18 3.91
CA ALA A 81 -9.22 -10.30 4.34
C ALA A 81 -9.57 -10.86 5.73
N ASN A 82 -10.72 -10.48 6.30
CA ASN A 82 -11.27 -11.02 7.55
C ASN A 82 -12.30 -12.12 7.31
#